data_AF-A0A7X2RY18-F1
#
_entry.id   AF-A0A7X2RY18-F1
#
_cell.length_a   1.000
_cell.length_b   1.000
_cell.length_c   1.000
_cell.angle_alpha   90.00
_cell.angle_beta   90.00
_cell.angle_gamma   90.00
#
_symmetry.space_group_name_H-M   'P 1'
#
loop_
_entity.id
_entity.type
_entity.pdbx_description
1 polymer ?
#
loop_
_entity_poly.entity_id
_entity_poly.type
_entity_poly.pdbx_seq_one_letter_code
_entity_poly.pdbx_strand_id
1 'polypeptide(L)'
;GEIETSLAQIWQDLLKVERVGRHDHFFELGGHSLLAVSLIGRMRQVGLSADVRVLFGQPTLAALAAAVGGSTEVSVPANLIPADCEHITPGMLPLINLDQPTIDRIVATVPGGTRNVQDIYPLAPLQEGILYHHLAAEQGDPYVLQAQFGFENRGLLE
;
A
#
# COMPACT_ATOMS: atom_id res chain seq x y z
N GLY A 1 -14.87 -15.96 -20.32
CA GLY A 1 -13.48 -16.47 -20.45
C GLY A 1 -12.89 -16.71 -19.07
N GLU A 2 -11.74 -17.39 -18.95
CA GLU A 2 -11.12 -17.70 -17.65
C GLU A 2 -10.91 -16.45 -16.78
N ILE A 3 -10.41 -15.35 -17.38
CA ILE A 3 -10.23 -14.05 -16.71
C ILE A 3 -11.56 -13.50 -16.20
N GLU A 4 -12.62 -13.51 -17.02
CA GLU A 4 -13.97 -13.06 -16.61
C GLU A 4 -14.51 -13.90 -15.44
N THR A 5 -14.29 -15.22 -15.45
CA THR A 5 -14.73 -16.12 -14.38
C THR A 5 -13.99 -15.82 -13.07
N SER A 6 -12.67 -15.65 -13.11
CA SER A 6 -11.88 -15.28 -11.93
C SER A 6 -12.29 -13.90 -11.37
N LEU A 7 -12.49 -12.91 -12.25
CA LEU A 7 -12.99 -11.59 -11.86
C LEU A 7 -14.38 -11.64 -11.25
N ALA A 8 -15.29 -12.44 -11.81
CA ALA A 8 -16.66 -12.57 -11.31
C ALA A 8 -16.66 -13.13 -9.89
N GLN A 9 -15.80 -14.12 -9.60
CA GLN A 9 -15.65 -14.65 -8.25
C GLN A 9 -15.18 -13.59 -7.26
N ILE A 10 -14.17 -12.79 -7.65
CA ILE A 10 -13.67 -11.70 -6.79
C ILE A 10 -14.77 -10.67 -6.53
N TRP A 11 -15.57 -10.33 -7.55
CA TRP A 11 -16.69 -9.39 -7.42
C TRP A 11 -17.79 -9.92 -6.50
N GLN A 12 -18.19 -11.18 -6.65
CA GLN A 12 -19.17 -11.83 -5.76
C GLN A 12 -18.72 -11.74 -4.30
N ASP A 13 -17.45 -12.06 -4.03
CA ASP A 13 -16.90 -12.07 -2.68
C ASP A 13 -16.80 -10.66 -2.06
N LEU A 14 -16.52 -9.65 -2.87
CA LEU A 14 -16.39 -8.25 -2.45
C LEU A 14 -17.75 -7.56 -2.28
N LEU A 15 -18.63 -7.71 -3.27
CA LEU A 15 -19.92 -7.03 -3.34
C LEU A 15 -21.02 -7.79 -2.59
N LYS A 16 -20.74 -9.03 -2.15
CA LYS A 16 -21.68 -9.91 -1.45
C LYS A 16 -22.93 -10.20 -2.28
N VAL A 17 -22.75 -10.41 -3.57
CA VAL A 17 -23.80 -10.78 -4.53
C VAL A 17 -23.65 -12.23 -4.97
N GLU A 18 -24.77 -12.91 -5.23
CA GLU A 18 -24.76 -14.34 -5.59
C GLU A 18 -24.21 -14.58 -7.00
N ARG A 19 -24.51 -13.69 -7.96
CA ARG A 19 -24.11 -13.81 -9.36
C ARG A 19 -23.68 -12.46 -9.90
N VAL A 20 -22.68 -12.49 -10.78
CA VAL A 20 -22.21 -11.34 -11.55
C VAL A 20 -22.23 -11.73 -13.03
N GLY A 21 -23.04 -11.02 -13.79
CA GLY A 21 -23.12 -11.10 -15.24
C GLY A 21 -21.95 -10.39 -15.90
N ARG A 22 -21.63 -10.81 -17.13
CA ARG A 22 -20.51 -10.24 -17.89
C ARG A 22 -20.66 -8.75 -18.25
N HIS A 23 -21.90 -8.26 -18.26
CA HIS A 23 -22.24 -6.87 -18.56
C HIS A 23 -22.61 -6.09 -17.31
N ASP A 24 -22.53 -6.72 -16.13
CA ASP A 24 -22.85 -6.04 -14.88
C ASP A 24 -21.79 -4.98 -14.59
N HIS A 25 -22.27 -3.87 -14.06
CA HIS A 25 -21.47 -2.69 -13.77
C HIS A 25 -21.08 -2.68 -12.29
N PHE A 26 -19.77 -2.60 -12.00
CA PHE A 26 -19.23 -2.70 -10.64
C PHE A 26 -19.92 -1.76 -9.65
N PHE A 27 -20.10 -0.51 -10.07
CA PHE A 27 -20.68 0.54 -9.22
C PHE A 27 -22.20 0.44 -9.09
N GLU A 28 -22.89 -0.20 -10.04
CA GLU A 28 -24.35 -0.42 -9.94
C GLU A 28 -24.65 -1.58 -8.98
N LEU A 29 -23.73 -2.53 -8.85
CA LEU A 29 -23.77 -3.61 -7.86
C LEU A 29 -23.32 -3.18 -6.45
N GLY A 30 -23.20 -1.88 -6.18
CA GLY A 30 -22.82 -1.34 -4.86
C GLY A 30 -21.31 -1.16 -4.64
N GLY A 31 -20.49 -1.33 -5.69
CA GLY A 31 -19.07 -1.03 -5.64
C GLY A 31 -18.79 0.45 -5.37
N HIS A 32 -17.77 0.75 -4.58
CA HIS A 32 -17.28 2.11 -4.30
C HIS A 32 -15.75 2.14 -4.22
N SER A 33 -15.15 3.30 -4.00
CA SER A 33 -13.69 3.51 -4.11
C SER A 33 -12.86 2.53 -3.26
N LEU A 34 -13.28 2.22 -2.03
CA LEU A 34 -12.57 1.27 -1.17
C LEU A 34 -12.68 -0.18 -1.71
N LEU A 35 -13.84 -0.56 -2.22
CA LEU A 35 -14.04 -1.87 -2.85
C LEU A 35 -13.28 -1.97 -4.18
N ALA A 36 -13.18 -0.88 -4.94
CA ALA A 36 -12.35 -0.80 -6.13
C ALA A 36 -10.87 -1.04 -5.82
N VAL A 37 -10.33 -0.37 -4.79
CA VAL A 37 -8.95 -0.62 -4.33
C VAL A 37 -8.77 -2.06 -3.85
N SER A 38 -9.74 -2.59 -3.11
CA SER A 38 -9.74 -3.99 -2.65
C SER A 38 -9.79 -4.99 -3.80
N LEU A 39 -10.56 -4.69 -4.86
CA LEU A 39 -10.64 -5.47 -6.09
C LEU A 39 -9.27 -5.55 -6.78
N ILE A 40 -8.61 -4.41 -6.99
CA ILE A 40 -7.26 -4.39 -7.58
C ILE A 40 -6.27 -5.19 -6.73
N GLY A 41 -6.35 -5.10 -5.40
CA GLY A 41 -5.53 -5.88 -4.49
C GLY A 41 -5.74 -7.40 -4.63
N ARG A 42 -7.00 -7.85 -4.68
CA ARG A 42 -7.34 -9.28 -4.85
C ARG A 42 -7.01 -9.81 -6.24
N MET A 43 -7.19 -9.00 -7.28
CA MET A 43 -6.76 -9.35 -8.64
C MET A 43 -5.26 -9.68 -8.66
N ARG A 44 -4.42 -8.86 -8.02
CA ARG A 44 -2.97 -9.11 -7.96
C ARG A 44 -2.62 -10.43 -7.29
N GLN A 45 -3.36 -10.84 -6.26
CA GLN A 45 -3.14 -12.12 -5.56
C GLN A 45 -3.35 -13.34 -6.46
N VAL A 46 -4.14 -13.19 -7.53
CA VAL A 46 -4.41 -14.26 -8.51
C VAL A 46 -3.68 -14.02 -9.84
N GLY A 47 -2.65 -13.17 -9.85
CA GLY A 47 -1.85 -12.87 -11.05
C GLY A 47 -2.57 -12.00 -12.10
N LEU A 48 -3.67 -11.34 -11.73
CA LEU A 48 -4.37 -10.40 -12.60
C LEU A 48 -4.00 -8.97 -12.21
N SER A 49 -3.63 -8.15 -13.19
CA SER A 49 -3.24 -6.76 -12.94
C SER A 49 -4.06 -5.80 -13.83
N ALA A 50 -4.59 -4.76 -13.20
CA ALA A 50 -5.23 -3.63 -13.85
C ALA A 50 -5.00 -2.37 -13.02
N ASP A 51 -5.02 -1.19 -13.66
CA ASP A 51 -5.01 0.08 -12.95
C ASP A 51 -6.42 0.36 -12.41
N VAL A 52 -6.55 0.96 -11.22
CA VAL A 52 -7.87 1.34 -10.68
C VAL A 52 -8.61 2.30 -11.63
N ARG A 53 -7.89 3.13 -12.38
CA ARG A 53 -8.44 4.02 -13.42
C ARG A 53 -9.12 3.24 -14.55
N VAL A 54 -8.65 2.02 -14.85
CA VAL A 54 -9.30 1.15 -15.83
C VAL A 54 -10.67 0.75 -15.34
N LEU A 55 -10.84 0.38 -14.07
CA LEU A 55 -12.16 0.05 -13.52
C LEU A 55 -13.13 1.23 -13.64
N PHE A 56 -12.69 2.46 -13.39
CA PHE A 56 -13.54 3.64 -13.55
C PHE A 56 -13.90 3.94 -15.01
N GLY A 57 -12.99 3.69 -15.96
CA GLY A 57 -13.26 3.89 -17.39
C GLY A 57 -13.98 2.70 -18.06
N GLN A 58 -13.84 1.50 -17.51
CA GLN A 58 -14.32 0.22 -18.02
C GLN A 58 -14.99 -0.58 -16.89
N PRO A 59 -16.15 -0.10 -16.41
CA PRO A 59 -16.76 -0.58 -15.17
C PRO A 59 -17.54 -1.89 -15.31
N THR A 60 -17.62 -2.48 -16.50
CA THR A 60 -18.28 -3.78 -16.70
C THR A 60 -17.28 -4.92 -16.56
N LEU A 61 -17.75 -6.08 -16.07
CA LEU A 61 -16.90 -7.26 -15.89
C LEU A 61 -16.11 -7.61 -17.17
N ALA A 62 -16.80 -7.67 -18.32
CA ALA A 62 -16.18 -8.01 -19.59
C ALA A 62 -15.15 -6.95 -20.05
N ALA A 63 -15.43 -5.67 -19.84
CA ALA A 63 -14.51 -4.61 -20.24
C ALA A 63 -13.25 -4.62 -19.36
N LEU A 64 -13.42 -4.73 -18.04
CA LEU A 64 -12.29 -4.85 -17.12
C LEU A 64 -11.45 -6.09 -17.43
N ALA A 65 -12.09 -7.24 -17.67
CA ALA A 65 -11.41 -8.48 -18.05
C ALA A 65 -10.57 -8.33 -19.33
N ALA A 66 -11.06 -7.58 -20.32
CA ALA A 66 -10.33 -7.32 -21.55
C ALA A 66 -9.10 -6.40 -21.36
N ALA A 67 -9.06 -5.62 -20.28
CA ALA A 67 -7.95 -4.73 -19.95
C ALA A 67 -6.95 -5.32 -18.93
N VAL A 68 -7.18 -6.54 -18.44
CA VAL A 68 -6.24 -7.24 -17.57
C VAL A 68 -4.94 -7.55 -18.33
N GLY A 69 -3.80 -7.33 -17.66
CA GLY A 69 -2.45 -7.57 -18.22
C GLY A 69 -1.79 -6.32 -18.82
N GLY A 70 -2.47 -5.17 -18.78
CA GLY A 70 -1.92 -3.88 -19.24
C GLY A 70 -1.06 -3.14 -18.21
N SER A 71 -0.96 -3.61 -16.96
CA SER A 71 -0.14 -2.98 -15.94
C SER A 71 1.15 -3.75 -15.68
N THR A 72 2.27 -3.06 -15.89
CA THR A 72 3.61 -3.50 -15.53
C THR A 72 3.64 -3.84 -14.04
N GLU A 73 3.94 -5.09 -13.71
CA GLU A 73 4.22 -5.45 -12.33
C GLU A 73 5.41 -4.64 -11.84
N VAL A 74 5.21 -3.88 -10.76
CA VAL A 74 6.31 -3.22 -10.07
C VAL A 74 7.06 -4.31 -9.32
N SER A 75 8.22 -4.71 -9.86
CA SER A 75 9.11 -5.65 -9.19
C SER A 75 9.68 -5.00 -7.93
N VAL A 76 9.24 -5.47 -6.76
CA VAL A 76 9.78 -5.03 -5.47
C VAL A 76 11.14 -5.73 -5.27
N PRO A 77 12.25 -5.01 -5.15
CA PRO A 77 13.54 -5.62 -4.87
C PRO A 77 13.53 -6.27 -3.49
N ALA A 78 14.26 -7.38 -3.34
CA ALA A 78 14.43 -8.02 -2.05
C ALA A 78 15.23 -7.11 -1.10
N ASN A 79 14.95 -7.21 0.20
CA ASN A 79 15.83 -6.66 1.22
C ASN A 79 17.14 -7.46 1.23
N LEU A 80 18.27 -6.76 1.11
CA LEU A 80 19.60 -7.35 1.01
C LEU A 80 20.40 -7.28 2.32
N ILE A 81 19.81 -6.78 3.41
CA ILE A 81 20.40 -6.73 4.75
C ILE A 81 20.15 -8.07 5.48
N PRO A 82 21.19 -8.85 5.81
CA PRO A 82 21.04 -10.08 6.58
C PRO A 82 20.64 -9.83 8.04
N ALA A 83 19.99 -10.80 8.69
CA ALA A 83 19.56 -10.68 10.09
C ALA A 83 20.71 -10.40 11.08
N ASP A 84 21.91 -10.92 10.80
CA ASP A 84 23.11 -10.73 11.63
C ASP A 84 24.07 -9.69 11.04
N CYS A 85 23.56 -8.73 10.26
CA CYS A 85 24.37 -7.68 9.67
C CYS A 85 25.06 -6.83 10.76
N GLU A 86 26.40 -6.79 10.72
CA GLU A 86 27.19 -5.91 11.59
C GLU A 86 27.50 -4.57 10.91
N HIS A 87 27.46 -4.53 9.58
CA HIS A 87 27.80 -3.34 8.80
C HIS A 87 27.00 -3.27 7.49
N ILE A 88 26.09 -2.30 7.40
CA ILE A 88 25.27 -2.05 6.18
C ILE A 88 26.11 -1.29 5.17
N THR A 89 26.04 -1.70 3.91
CA THR A 89 26.76 -1.06 2.79
C THR A 89 25.77 -0.53 1.74
N PRO A 90 26.16 0.45 0.90
CA PRO A 90 25.28 1.00 -0.12
C PRO A 90 24.66 -0.04 -1.07
N GLY A 91 25.42 -1.11 -1.39
CA GLY A 91 24.92 -2.19 -2.24
C GLY A 91 23.79 -3.03 -1.63
N MET A 92 23.53 -2.88 -0.33
CA MET A 92 22.44 -3.56 0.37
C MET A 92 21.12 -2.77 0.34
N LEU A 93 21.13 -1.53 -0.17
CA LEU A 93 20.00 -0.60 -0.15
C LEU A 93 19.47 -0.34 -1.57
N PRO A 94 18.72 -1.27 -2.18
CA PRO A 94 18.32 -1.17 -3.59
C PRO A 94 17.29 -0.05 -3.87
N LEU A 95 16.70 0.52 -2.83
CA LEU A 95 15.63 1.53 -2.93
C LEU A 95 16.10 2.95 -2.62
N ILE A 96 17.35 3.14 -2.19
CA ILE A 96 17.91 4.46 -1.87
C ILE A 96 19.40 4.53 -2.16
N ASN A 97 19.85 5.64 -2.75
CA ASN A 97 21.26 5.90 -2.98
C ASN A 97 21.84 6.68 -1.81
N LEU A 98 22.55 5.99 -0.92
CA LEU A 98 23.27 6.59 0.21
C LEU A 98 24.76 6.27 0.11
N ASP A 99 25.60 7.23 0.50
CA ASP A 99 27.02 6.97 0.72
C ASP A 99 27.25 6.31 2.10
N GLN A 100 28.39 5.63 2.26
CA GLN A 100 28.72 4.94 3.51
C GLN A 100 28.67 5.89 4.74
N PRO A 101 29.24 7.12 4.68
CA PRO A 101 29.17 8.04 5.82
C PRO A 101 27.75 8.45 6.23
N THR A 102 26.81 8.51 5.30
CA THR A 102 25.41 8.78 5.62
C THR A 102 24.73 7.56 6.25
N ILE A 103 25.01 6.35 5.73
CA ILE A 103 24.51 5.10 6.33
C ILE A 103 24.99 4.98 7.78
N ASP A 104 26.29 5.17 8.03
CA ASP A 104 26.87 5.05 9.38
C ASP A 104 26.23 6.04 10.36
N ARG A 105 25.95 7.26 9.90
CA ARG A 105 25.27 8.29 10.69
C ARG A 105 23.83 7.92 11.02
N ILE A 106 23.09 7.34 10.08
CA ILE A 106 21.73 6.85 10.30
C ILE A 106 21.75 5.70 11.30
N VAL A 107 22.61 4.71 11.11
CA VAL A 107 22.72 3.54 12.01
C VAL A 107 23.08 3.97 13.43
N ALA A 108 23.91 5.00 13.60
CA ALA A 108 24.29 5.53 14.91
C ALA A 108 23.12 6.16 15.69
N THR A 109 22.01 6.56 15.04
CA THR A 109 20.82 7.07 15.73
C THR A 109 19.87 5.97 16.20
N VAL A 110 20.07 4.72 15.75
CA VAL A 110 19.21 3.58 16.07
C VAL A 110 19.75 2.87 17.32
N PRO A 111 18.96 2.78 18.42
CA PRO A 111 19.36 1.99 19.58
C PRO A 111 19.65 0.54 19.19
N GLY A 112 20.80 -0.01 19.59
CA GLY A 112 21.24 -1.35 19.16
C GLY A 112 22.01 -1.38 17.83
N GLY A 113 22.19 -0.23 17.17
CA GLY A 113 23.02 -0.08 15.98
C GLY A 113 22.55 -0.95 14.82
N THR A 114 23.48 -1.45 14.02
CA THR A 114 23.20 -2.19 12.78
C THR A 114 22.27 -3.38 12.99
N ARG A 115 22.43 -4.11 14.10
CA ARG A 115 21.61 -5.29 14.42
C ARG A 115 20.14 -4.97 14.66
N ASN A 116 19.80 -3.70 14.88
CA ASN A 116 18.43 -3.23 15.03
C ASN A 116 17.93 -2.46 13.79
N VAL A 117 18.66 -2.49 12.68
CA VAL A 117 18.26 -1.90 11.40
C VAL A 117 17.87 -3.02 10.44
N GLN A 118 16.58 -3.08 10.10
CA GLN A 118 16.08 -4.05 9.13
C GLN A 118 16.29 -3.59 7.68
N ASP A 119 16.08 -2.31 7.39
CA ASP A 119 16.23 -1.70 6.07
C ASP A 119 16.26 -0.17 6.18
N ILE A 120 16.57 0.54 5.09
CA ILE A 120 16.54 2.01 4.99
C ILE A 120 15.75 2.40 3.75
N TYR A 121 14.60 3.05 3.94
CA TYR A 121 13.73 3.50 2.86
C TYR A 121 13.73 5.02 2.73
N PRO A 122 13.63 5.57 1.49
CA PRO A 122 13.40 6.99 1.31
C PRO A 122 11.98 7.33 1.78
N LEU A 123 11.76 8.60 2.15
CA LEU A 123 10.42 9.10 2.38
C LEU A 123 9.65 9.13 1.06
N ALA A 124 8.37 8.74 1.10
CA ALA A 124 7.45 9.00 -0.01
C ALA A 124 7.14 10.51 -0.08
N PRO A 125 6.74 11.07 -1.25
CA PRO A 125 6.50 12.50 -1.41
C PRO A 125 5.55 13.11 -0.37
N LEU A 126 4.51 12.37 0.05
CA LEU A 126 3.60 12.82 1.10
C LEU A 126 4.29 12.88 2.47
N GLN A 127 5.16 11.92 2.79
CA GLN A 127 5.93 11.91 4.03
C GLN A 127 6.96 13.03 4.05
N GLU A 128 7.61 13.34 2.92
CA GLU A 128 8.49 14.50 2.79
C GLU A 128 7.74 15.81 3.08
N GLY A 129 6.54 15.97 2.50
CA GLY A 129 5.69 17.13 2.76
C GLY A 129 5.28 17.25 4.24
N ILE A 130 4.86 16.15 4.85
CA ILE A 130 4.52 16.10 6.29
C ILE A 130 5.72 16.51 7.14
N LEU A 131 6.90 15.93 6.89
CA LEU A 131 8.11 16.25 7.63
C LEU A 131 8.50 17.72 7.47
N TYR A 132 8.42 18.27 6.25
CA TYR A 132 8.69 19.67 6.00
C TYR A 132 7.80 20.59 6.87
N HIS A 133 6.49 20.35 6.86
CA HIS A 133 5.54 21.13 7.63
C HIS A 133 5.74 20.98 9.15
N HIS A 134 6.09 19.79 9.62
CA HIS A 134 6.46 19.56 11.02
C HIS A 134 7.69 20.39 11.42
N LEU A 135 8.75 20.38 10.58
CA LEU A 135 9.98 21.13 10.85
C LEU A 135 9.81 22.66 10.72
N ALA A 136 8.88 23.11 9.87
CA ALA A 136 8.61 24.53 9.63
C ALA A 136 7.59 25.15 10.61
N ALA A 137 6.85 24.33 11.37
CA ALA A 137 5.84 24.82 12.29
C ALA A 137 6.48 25.51 13.50
N GLU A 138 6.16 26.78 13.71
CA GLU A 138 6.61 27.54 14.90
C GLU A 138 5.83 27.16 16.16
N GLN A 139 4.59 26.69 16.03
CA GLN A 139 3.72 26.28 17.13
C GLN A 139 2.85 25.07 16.75
N GLY A 140 2.90 24.04 17.58
CA GLY A 140 2.14 22.80 17.36
C GLY A 140 2.64 22.00 16.15
N ASP A 141 1.95 20.91 15.86
CA ASP A 141 2.20 20.10 14.66
C ASP A 141 0.87 19.91 13.90
N PRO A 142 0.80 20.36 12.62
CA PRO A 142 -0.43 20.32 11.83
C PRO A 142 -0.93 18.90 11.50
N TYR A 143 -0.09 17.88 11.68
CA TYR A 143 -0.42 16.49 11.39
C TYR A 143 -0.73 15.67 12.65
N VAL A 144 -0.91 16.30 13.82
CA VAL A 144 -1.39 15.62 15.02
C VAL A 144 -2.86 15.23 14.86
N LEU A 145 -3.11 13.92 14.80
CA LEU A 145 -4.45 13.36 14.81
C LEU A 145 -4.92 13.12 16.25
N GLN A 146 -5.96 13.83 16.67
CA GLN A 146 -6.61 13.63 17.95
C GLN A 146 -7.91 12.85 17.76
N ALA A 147 -8.00 11.66 18.37
CA ALA A 147 -9.23 10.90 18.46
C ALA A 147 -9.73 10.92 19.91
N GLN A 148 -10.98 11.31 20.11
CA GLN A 148 -11.63 11.27 21.41
C GLN A 148 -12.64 10.13 21.43
N PHE A 149 -12.53 9.28 22.45
CA PHE A 149 -13.44 8.17 22.67
C PHE A 149 -14.26 8.45 23.94
N GLY A 150 -15.57 8.46 23.79
CA GLY A 150 -16.51 8.55 24.90
C GLY A 150 -16.90 7.14 25.36
N PHE A 151 -16.81 6.89 26.65
CA PHE A 151 -17.26 5.65 27.28
C PHE A 151 -18.39 5.96 28.25
N GLU A 152 -19.38 5.06 28.33
CA GLU A 152 -20.56 5.26 29.17
C GLU A 152 -20.22 5.28 30.67
N ASN A 153 -19.21 4.52 31.09
CA ASN A 153 -18.67 4.54 32.45
C ASN A 153 -17.18 4.17 32.48
N ARG A 154 -16.55 4.43 33.63
CA ARG A 154 -15.11 4.20 33.83
C ARG A 154 -14.70 2.73 33.73
N GLY A 155 -15.61 1.79 33.95
CA GLY A 155 -15.31 0.35 33.87
C GLY A 155 -15.06 -0.17 32.45
N LEU A 156 -15.38 0.62 31.41
CA LEU A 156 -15.12 0.29 30.00
C LEU A 156 -13.78 0.86 29.48
N LEU A 157 -13.00 1.55 30.34
CA LEU A 157 -11.68 2.11 30.00
C LEU A 157 -10.51 1.17 30.32
N GLU A 158 -10.74 0.11 31.09
CA GLU A 158 -9.74 -0.91 31.45
C GLU A 158 -9.74 -2.06 30.42
#